data_AF-A0A3D5YR39-F1
#
_entry.id   AF-A0A3D5YR39-F1
#
_cell.length_a   1.000
_cell.length_b   1.000
_cell.length_c   1.000
_cell.angle_alpha   90.00
_cell.angle_beta   90.00
_cell.angle_gamma   90.00
#
_symmetry.space_group_name_H-M   'P 1'
#
loop_
_entity.id
_entity.type
_entity.pdbx_description
1 polymer ?
#
loop_
_entity_poly.entity_id
_entity_poly.type
_entity_poly.pdbx_seq_one_letter_code
_entity_poly.pdbx_strand_id
1 'polypeptide(L)' 'MVKKVAESFESAITELEQIIQHIEVDQIDLDHALNQYKHGMELVKFCQDKLRDVEQKIKILDQETNQLKDFNAE' A
#
# COMPACT_ATOMS: atom_id res chain seq x y z
N MET A 1 23.16 6.53 10.89
CA MET A 1 22.81 5.79 9.64
C MET A 1 21.29 5.71 9.59
N VAL A 2 20.68 6.54 8.75
CA VAL A 2 19.21 6.65 8.62
C VAL A 2 18.71 5.34 8.03
N LYS A 3 17.99 4.55 8.82
CA LYS A 3 17.30 3.35 8.32
C LYS A 3 16.38 3.81 7.21
N LYS A 4 16.69 3.36 5.99
CA LYS A 4 15.76 3.27 4.86
C LYS A 4 14.43 2.81 5.45
N VAL A 5 13.46 3.72 5.58
CA VAL A 5 12.15 3.43 6.14
C VAL A 5 11.66 2.27 5.28
N ALA A 6 11.63 1.07 5.87
CA ALA A 6 11.04 -0.06 5.21
C ALA A 6 9.61 0.37 4.93
N GLU A 7 9.25 0.49 3.65
CA GLU A 7 7.93 0.83 3.15
C GLU A 7 6.93 -0.05 3.91
N SER A 8 6.34 0.47 4.98
CA SER A 8 5.31 -0.24 5.71
C SER A 8 3.99 0.02 4.98
N PHE A 9 3.04 -0.90 5.07
CA PHE A 9 1.74 -0.70 4.42
C PHE A 9 1.11 0.64 4.86
N GLU A 10 1.12 0.90 6.17
CA GLU A 10 0.65 2.17 6.75
C GLU A 10 1.40 3.39 6.19
N SER A 11 2.74 3.31 6.08
CA SER A 11 3.53 4.40 5.51
C SER A 11 3.19 4.66 4.04
N ALA A 12 3.02 3.61 3.24
CA ALA A 12 2.65 3.73 1.83
C ALA A 12 1.25 4.34 1.66
N ILE A 13 0.31 4.01 2.56
CA ILE A 13 -1.01 4.63 2.60
C ILE A 13 -0.94 6.11 2.97
N THR A 14 -0.22 6.48 4.04
CA THR A 14 -0.03 7.90 4.40
C THR A 14 0.60 8.69 3.25
N GLU A 15 1.57 8.09 2.55
CA GLU A 15 2.23 8.75 1.43
C GLU A 15 1.30 8.93 0.21
N LEU A 16 0.42 7.97 -0.06
CA LEU A 16 -0.65 8.11 -1.06
C LEU A 16 -1.61 9.26 -0.71
N GLU A 17 -2.01 9.40 0.54
CA GLU A 17 -2.86 10.51 0.99
C GLU A 17 -2.17 11.87 0.79
N GLN A 18 -0.86 11.95 1.09
CA GLN A 18 -0.08 13.15 0.84
C GLN A 18 -0.02 13.46 -0.66
N ILE A 19 0.21 12.47 -1.52
CA ILE A 19 0.23 12.65 -2.98
C ILE A 19 -1.11 13.22 -3.47
N ILE A 20 -2.23 12.68 -3.01
CA ILE A 20 -3.57 13.16 -3.37
C ILE A 20 -3.75 14.62 -2.93
N GLN A 21 -3.42 14.93 -1.67
CA GLN A 21 -3.48 16.31 -1.17
C GLN A 21 -2.62 17.26 -2.00
N HIS A 22 -1.43 16.83 -2.42
CA HIS A 22 -0.53 17.65 -3.24
C HIS A 22 -1.04 17.87 -4.67
N ILE A 23 -1.77 16.91 -5.24
CA ILE A 23 -2.36 17.03 -6.58
C ILE A 23 -3.63 17.90 -6.55
N GLU A 24 -4.39 17.88 -5.45
CA GLU A 24 -5.59 18.72 -5.27
C GLU A 24 -5.27 20.21 -5.09
N VAL A 25 -4.02 20.57 -4.80
CA VAL A 25 -3.60 21.98 -4.82
C VAL A 25 -3.46 22.45 -6.27
N ASP A 26 -4.28 23.41 -6.67
CA ASP A 26 -4.38 24.04 -8.02
C ASP A 26 -3.07 24.61 -8.62
N GLN A 27 -1.91 24.44 -7.97
CA GLN A 27 -0.61 24.98 -8.39
C GLN A 27 0.44 23.91 -8.72
N ILE A 28 0.05 22.65 -8.93
CA ILE A 28 0.99 21.63 -9.39
C ILE A 28 1.28 21.80 -10.88
N ASP A 29 2.56 21.90 -11.24
CA ASP A 29 2.97 21.88 -12.64
C ASP A 29 2.77 20.48 -13.25
N LEU A 30 2.55 20.40 -14.56
CA LEU A 30 2.28 19.16 -15.28
C LEU A 30 3.38 18.10 -15.05
N ASP A 31 4.65 18.50 -15.01
CA ASP A 31 5.76 17.54 -14.81
C ASP A 31 5.74 16.98 -13.38
N HIS A 32 5.45 17.84 -12.40
CA HIS A 32 5.28 17.42 -11.01
C HIS A 32 4.07 16.50 -10.83
N ALA A 33 2.94 16.80 -11.48
CA ALA A 33 1.75 15.94 -11.43
C ALA A 33 2.04 14.56 -12.01
N LEU A 34 2.79 14.49 -13.13
CA LEU A 34 3.19 13.22 -13.74
C LEU A 34 4.10 12.41 -12.82
N ASN A 35 5.06 13.05 -12.15
CA ASN A 35 5.95 12.38 -11.21
C ASN A 35 5.20 11.86 -9.98
N GLN A 36 4.32 12.68 -9.40
CA GLN A 36 3.48 12.27 -8.26
C GLN A 36 2.53 11.13 -8.62
N TYR A 37 1.97 11.15 -9.84
CA TYR A 37 1.14 10.05 -10.34
C TYR A 37 1.92 8.74 -10.46
N LYS A 38 3.13 8.77 -11.07
CA LYS A 38 4.00 7.59 -11.19
C LYS A 38 4.34 7.02 -9.82
N HIS A 39 4.73 7.89 -8.89
CA HIS A 39 5.05 7.51 -7.53
C HIS A 39 3.85 6.88 -6.80
N GLY A 40 2.67 7.49 -6.95
CA GLY A 40 1.42 6.91 -6.45
C GLY A 40 1.12 5.52 -7.01
N MET A 41 1.37 5.28 -8.31
CA MET A 41 1.21 3.93 -8.88
C MET A 41 2.18 2.90 -8.28
N GLU A 42 3.42 3.31 -7.98
CA GLU A 42 4.40 2.43 -7.34
C GLU A 42 3.96 2.03 -5.92
N LEU A 43 3.48 3.01 -5.14
CA LEU A 43 2.92 2.77 -3.80
C LEU A 43 1.68 1.89 -3.83
N VAL A 44 0.75 2.10 -4.79
CA VAL A 44 -0.43 1.24 -4.96
C VAL A 44 -0.01 -0.19 -5.25
N LYS A 45 0.96 -0.38 -6.16
CA LYS A 45 1.48 -1.72 -6.49
C LYS A 45 2.10 -2.38 -5.26
N PHE A 46 2.91 -1.64 -4.51
CA PHE A 46 3.49 -2.10 -3.26
C PHE A 46 2.41 -2.59 -2.27
N CYS A 47 1.37 -1.80 -2.05
CA CYS A 47 0.25 -2.15 -1.17
C CYS A 47 -0.47 -3.42 -1.64
N GLN A 48 -0.74 -3.54 -2.94
CA GLN A 48 -1.39 -4.72 -3.51
C GLN A 48 -0.55 -5.99 -3.35
N ASP A 49 0.76 -5.91 -3.60
CA ASP A 49 1.66 -7.06 -3.43
C ASP A 49 1.76 -7.46 -1.95
N LYS A 50 1.74 -6.48 -1.04
CA LYS A 50 1.74 -6.74 0.41
C LYS A 50 0.47 -7.44 0.87
N LEU A 51 -0.70 -6.99 0.38
CA LEU A 51 -1.98 -7.64 0.67
C LEU A 51 -2.00 -9.07 0.12
N ARG A 52 -1.53 -9.27 -1.11
CA ARG A 52 -1.46 -10.61 -1.74
C ARG A 52 -0.58 -11.57 -0.93
N ASP A 53 0.57 -11.11 -0.43
CA ASP A 53 1.46 -11.92 0.42
C ASP A 53 0.78 -12.34 1.73
N VAL A 54 0.02 -11.42 2.34
CA VAL A 54 -0.77 -11.72 3.56
C VAL A 54 -1.90 -12.70 3.25
N GLU A 55 -2.65 -12.50 2.17
CA GLU A 55 -3.71 -13.43 1.73
C GLU A 55 -3.16 -14.83 1.45
N GLN A 56 -2.00 -14.94 0.81
CA GLN A 56 -1.36 -16.23 0.56
C GLN A 56 -0.95 -16.92 1.86
N LYS A 57 -0.40 -16.18 2.83
CA LYS A 57 -0.06 -16.73 4.15
C LYS A 57 -1.29 -17.22 4.90
N ILE A 58 -2.39 -16.47 4.83
CA ILE A 58 -3.68 -16.89 5.42
C ILE A 58 -4.18 -18.17 4.75
N LYS A 59 -4.12 -18.28 3.41
CA LYS A 59 -4.52 -19.49 2.68
C LYS A 59 -3.68 -20.71 3.03
N ILE A 60 -2.37 -20.56 3.21
CA ILE A 60 -1.49 -21.68 3.61
C ILE A 60 -1.86 -22.16 5.02
N LEU A 61 -2.08 -21.23 5.97
CA LEU A 61 -2.54 -21.57 7.32
C LEU A 61 -3.89 -22.29 7.31
N ASP A 62 -4.82 -21.87 6.44
CA ASP A 62 -6.14 -22.51 6.25
C ASP A 62 -5.99 -23.98 5.83
N GLN A 63 -5.10 -24.24 4.88
CA GLN A 63 -4.84 -25.58 4.34
C GLN A 63 -4.05 -26.49 5.31
N GLU A 64 -3.15 -25.94 6.12
CA GLU A 64 -2.30 -26.72 7.02
C GLU A 64 -2.96 -27.03 8.38
N THR A 65 -3.94 -26.25 8.84
CA THR A 65 -4.52 -26.41 10.19
C THR A 65 -6.00 -26.78 10.25
N ASN A 66 -6.76 -26.76 9.15
CA ASN A 66 -8.22 -27.00 9.13
C ASN A 66 -8.97 -26.17 10.21
N GLN A 67 -8.37 -25.05 10.66
CA GLN A 67 -8.82 -24.17 11.73
C GLN A 67 -8.49 -22.72 11.37
N LEU A 68 -9.19 -22.18 10.39
CA LEU A 68 -9.48 -20.75 10.31
C LEU A 68 -10.99 -20.58 10.20
N LYS A 69 -11.70 -21.01 11.26
CA LYS A 69 -13.03 -20.47 11.52
C LYS A 69 -12.83 -19.15 12.28
N ASP A 70 -13.55 -18.13 11.83
CA ASP A 70 -13.66 -16.81 12.43
C ASP A 70 -12.60 -15.76 12.01
N PHE A 71 -12.51 -15.48 10.72
CA PHE A 71 -12.36 -14.09 10.26
C PHE A 71 -13.69 -13.62 9.69
N ASN A 72 -14.65 -13.34 10.58
CA ASN A 72 -15.85 -12.57 10.24
C ASN A 72 -15.44 -11.09 10.23
N ALA A 73 -14.99 -10.60 9.07
CA ALA A 73 -14.90 -9.17 8.82
C ALA A 73 -16.33 -8.68 8.55
N GLU A 74 -17.00 -8.25 9.62
CA GLU A 74 -18.21 -7.43 9.54
C GLU A 74 -17.84 -5.97 9.30
#